data_AF-A0A3P9C7G6-F1
#
_entry.id   AF-A0A3P9C7G6-F1
#
_cell.length_a   1.000
_cell.length_b   1.000
_cell.length_c   1.000
_cell.angle_alpha   90.00
_cell.angle_beta   90.00
_cell.angle_gamma   90.00
#
_symmetry.space_group_name_H-M   'P 1'
#
loop_
_entity.id
_entity.type
_entity.pdbx_description
1 polymer ?
#
loop_
_entity_poly.entity_id
_entity_poly.type
_entity_poly.pdbx_seq_one_letter_code
_entity_poly.pdbx_strand_id
1 'polypeptide(L)'
;MDKSWKSRILAHLLLEPSLSTVSSVPTVGLSCSGRFQCGSSSQCINSIYLCDGKLHCKNGEDELGCVRLSGRSSVLQVQIQGKWRTVCSEDWNNRLGRAACKQLGYSRLHQCFIHFSSVSFDLWFLFHHSKTQCSSGLVTTLKCLDCSLRPQYRTRIVGGNITKQGQFPWQVSLHFRNEHLCGGSIISPYWVITAAHCVYGFVNSSMWAVYVGLTEQPLHGAQALAVEKIVYHNRYRQKGLDYDIALMKLAKQLEPICLPSHGEEFKEGTLCWISGWGATEEDGDTSVVLRSAVVPLISNQNCNKPEVYKGLISSWMICAGYLEGGIDSCQGDSGGPLACEDSSVWKLVGATSWGIGCAHINKPGVYTRITLALSWIHKQMEVSVHI
;
A
#
# COMPACT_ATOMS: atom_id res chain seq x y z
N MET A 1 26.15 9.71 31.97
CA MET A 1 27.03 8.69 31.37
C MET A 1 26.15 7.51 31.04
N ASP A 2 26.02 7.34 29.74
CA ASP A 2 25.01 6.62 28.99
C ASP A 2 25.50 5.20 28.70
N LYS A 3 24.64 4.19 28.91
CA LYS A 3 24.68 2.88 28.23
C LYS A 3 23.28 2.23 28.24
N SER A 4 22.56 2.50 27.15
CA SER A 4 21.96 1.51 26.23
C SER A 4 21.13 0.36 26.81
N TRP A 5 19.82 0.43 26.52
CA TRP A 5 18.81 -0.61 26.77
C TRP A 5 18.72 -1.69 25.66
N LYS A 6 19.67 -1.76 24.71
CA LYS A 6 19.64 -2.66 23.53
C LYS A 6 20.02 -4.14 23.80
N SER A 7 19.65 -4.76 24.92
CA SER A 7 19.96 -6.19 25.14
C SER A 7 18.94 -6.93 25.99
N ARG A 8 17.77 -7.25 25.41
CA ARG A 8 16.83 -8.26 25.94
C ARG A 8 16.02 -8.97 24.85
N ILE A 9 16.69 -9.61 23.89
CA ILE A 9 16.08 -10.73 23.13
C ILE A 9 17.22 -11.69 22.79
N LEU A 10 17.50 -12.66 23.66
CA LEU A 10 18.21 -13.92 23.36
C LEU A 10 18.26 -14.75 24.65
N ALA A 11 17.27 -15.63 24.82
CA ALA A 11 17.36 -16.91 25.54
C ALA A 11 15.93 -17.43 25.76
N HIS A 12 15.56 -18.51 25.06
CA HIS A 12 14.82 -19.65 25.61
C HIS A 12 14.73 -20.74 24.54
N LEU A 13 15.81 -21.51 24.42
CA LEU A 13 15.82 -22.86 23.87
C LEU A 13 16.19 -23.78 25.04
N LEU A 14 15.19 -24.44 25.62
CA LEU A 14 15.37 -25.65 26.40
C LEU A 14 14.32 -26.64 25.92
N LEU A 15 14.82 -27.72 25.30
CA LEU A 15 14.09 -28.96 25.08
C LEU A 15 14.12 -29.76 26.39
N GLU A 16 12.97 -30.25 26.83
CA GLU A 16 12.80 -31.63 27.30
C GLU A 16 11.32 -32.05 27.20
N PRO A 17 11.01 -33.35 26.99
CA PRO A 17 9.68 -33.82 26.61
C PRO A 17 8.87 -34.29 27.83
N SER A 18 7.58 -34.02 27.85
CA SER A 18 6.64 -34.89 28.56
C SER A 18 5.27 -34.92 27.87
N LEU A 19 4.80 -36.13 27.63
CA LEU A 19 3.47 -36.45 27.13
C LEU A 19 2.39 -35.94 28.09
N SER A 20 1.37 -35.27 27.55
CA SER A 20 -0.01 -35.57 27.94
C SER A 20 -0.96 -35.21 26.81
N THR A 21 -1.70 -36.22 26.37
CA THR A 21 -2.77 -36.18 25.39
C THR A 21 -3.97 -35.40 25.94
N VAL A 22 -4.35 -34.31 25.28
CA VAL A 22 -5.73 -33.82 25.30
C VAL A 22 -6.13 -33.47 23.87
N SER A 23 -7.05 -34.27 23.35
CA SER A 23 -7.74 -34.08 22.09
C SER A 23 -8.53 -32.78 22.09
N SER A 24 -8.16 -31.86 21.20
CA SER A 24 -9.12 -30.91 20.62
C SER A 24 -8.71 -30.70 19.18
N VAL A 25 -9.36 -31.45 18.29
CA VAL A 25 -9.27 -31.27 16.84
C VAL A 25 -9.61 -29.80 16.55
N PRO A 26 -8.70 -28.97 16.04
CA PRO A 26 -9.08 -27.70 15.49
C PRO A 26 -9.87 -28.02 14.23
N THR A 27 -11.17 -27.71 14.22
CA THR A 27 -11.98 -27.68 13.01
C THR A 27 -11.24 -26.86 11.96
N VAL A 28 -10.70 -27.57 10.98
CA VAL A 28 -10.12 -27.00 9.75
C VAL A 28 -11.21 -26.13 9.13
N GLY A 29 -11.03 -24.81 9.19
CA GLY A 29 -11.98 -23.86 8.62
C GLY A 29 -12.20 -24.21 7.15
N LEU A 30 -13.46 -24.49 6.78
CA LEU A 30 -13.81 -24.67 5.39
C LEU A 30 -13.42 -23.41 4.61
N SER A 31 -12.38 -23.53 3.79
CA SER A 31 -12.08 -22.56 2.74
C SER A 31 -13.32 -22.41 1.88
N CYS A 32 -13.86 -21.19 1.74
CA CYS A 32 -14.94 -20.86 0.80
C CYS A 32 -14.44 -20.99 -0.65
N SER A 33 -14.01 -22.18 -1.07
CA SER A 33 -13.42 -22.40 -2.39
C SER A 33 -14.43 -22.05 -3.48
N GLY A 34 -14.11 -21.01 -4.27
CA GLY A 34 -14.99 -20.49 -5.33
C GLY A 34 -16.18 -19.65 -4.85
N ARG A 35 -16.25 -19.29 -3.56
CA ARG A 35 -17.31 -18.44 -2.98
C ARG A 35 -16.69 -17.25 -2.24
N PHE A 36 -17.47 -16.17 -2.09
CA PHE A 36 -17.05 -15.03 -1.29
C PHE A 36 -17.34 -15.30 0.19
N GLN A 37 -16.34 -15.10 1.05
CA GLN A 37 -16.50 -15.24 2.49
C GLN A 37 -16.86 -13.89 3.11
N CYS A 38 -17.99 -13.80 3.79
CA CYS A 38 -18.34 -12.65 4.60
C CYS A 38 -17.31 -12.46 5.73
N GLY A 39 -16.92 -11.22 6.02
CA GLY A 39 -15.83 -10.95 6.97
C GLY A 39 -16.23 -11.15 8.43
N SER A 40 -17.44 -10.73 8.80
CA SER A 40 -17.97 -10.74 10.16
C SER A 40 -18.67 -12.04 10.58
N SER A 41 -19.14 -12.81 9.61
CA SER A 41 -19.78 -14.10 9.81
C SER A 41 -19.10 -15.03 8.82
N SER A 42 -18.56 -16.17 9.24
CA SER A 42 -17.84 -17.11 8.35
C SER A 42 -18.70 -17.75 7.25
N GLN A 43 -19.82 -17.12 6.89
CA GLN A 43 -20.74 -17.44 5.80
C GLN A 43 -20.07 -17.25 4.44
N CYS A 44 -20.31 -18.21 3.54
CA CYS A 44 -19.87 -18.13 2.15
C CYS A 44 -21.08 -17.85 1.23
N ILE A 45 -21.01 -16.80 0.42
CA ILE A 45 -22.02 -16.46 -0.59
C ILE A 45 -21.47 -16.63 -2.02
N ASN A 46 -22.36 -16.77 -3.00
CA ASN A 46 -21.97 -16.85 -4.40
C ASN A 46 -21.41 -15.50 -4.88
N SER A 47 -20.38 -15.49 -5.72
CA SER A 47 -19.78 -14.26 -6.27
C SER A 47 -20.74 -13.44 -7.15
N ILE A 48 -21.84 -14.04 -7.62
CA ILE A 48 -22.90 -13.34 -8.34
C ILE A 48 -23.64 -12.33 -7.43
N TYR A 49 -23.70 -12.61 -6.13
CA TYR A 49 -24.32 -11.73 -5.13
C TYR A 49 -23.40 -10.60 -4.66
N LEU A 50 -22.19 -10.50 -5.20
CA LEU A 50 -21.32 -9.36 -4.92
C LEU A 50 -21.81 -8.15 -5.72
N CYS A 51 -22.00 -7.03 -5.03
CA CYS A 51 -22.35 -5.74 -5.63
C CYS A 51 -23.68 -5.77 -6.38
N ASP A 52 -24.67 -6.50 -5.83
CA ASP A 52 -26.01 -6.61 -6.43
C ASP A 52 -27.04 -5.68 -5.78
N GLY A 53 -26.60 -4.88 -4.80
CA GLY A 53 -27.41 -3.93 -4.06
C GLY A 53 -28.23 -4.54 -2.92
N LYS A 54 -28.06 -5.84 -2.63
CA LYS A 54 -28.76 -6.53 -1.53
C LYS A 54 -27.75 -7.05 -0.52
N LEU A 55 -28.07 -6.88 0.76
CA LEU A 55 -27.22 -7.34 1.85
C LEU A 55 -27.35 -8.85 2.04
N HIS A 56 -26.34 -9.60 1.62
CA HIS A 56 -26.20 -11.03 1.89
C HIS A 56 -25.24 -11.30 3.04
N CYS A 57 -24.28 -10.42 3.29
CA CYS A 57 -23.45 -10.44 4.48
C CYS A 57 -24.03 -9.56 5.59
N LYS A 58 -23.83 -9.97 6.85
CA LYS A 58 -24.40 -9.31 8.04
C LYS A 58 -24.12 -7.80 8.12
N ASN A 59 -22.92 -7.37 7.73
CA ASN A 59 -22.51 -5.97 7.75
C ASN A 59 -22.37 -5.38 6.34
N GLY A 60 -22.99 -6.00 5.33
CA GLY A 60 -22.93 -5.55 3.94
C GLY A 60 -21.56 -5.65 3.29
N GLU A 61 -20.68 -6.54 3.76
CA GLU A 61 -19.32 -6.64 3.22
C GLU A 61 -19.24 -7.09 1.75
N ASP A 62 -20.34 -7.63 1.24
CA ASP A 62 -20.61 -8.02 -0.14
C ASP A 62 -20.91 -6.84 -1.06
N GLU A 63 -21.29 -5.69 -0.50
CA GLU A 63 -21.61 -4.45 -1.21
C GLU A 63 -20.48 -3.41 -1.14
N LEU A 64 -19.28 -3.83 -0.72
CA LEU A 64 -18.08 -3.00 -0.62
C LEU A 64 -17.06 -3.37 -1.69
N GLY A 65 -16.29 -2.39 -2.15
CA GLY A 65 -15.23 -2.57 -3.14
C GLY A 65 -15.78 -2.86 -4.54
N CYS A 66 -16.96 -2.32 -4.86
CA CYS A 66 -17.68 -2.57 -6.12
C CYS A 66 -17.20 -1.71 -7.29
N VAL A 67 -16.30 -0.77 -7.02
CA VAL A 67 -15.73 0.18 -7.99
C VAL A 67 -14.21 0.08 -7.97
N ARG A 68 -13.59 0.18 -9.15
CA ARG A 68 -12.14 0.32 -9.29
C ARG A 68 -11.76 1.21 -10.47
N LEU A 69 -10.51 1.69 -10.45
CA LEU A 69 -9.87 2.38 -11.58
C LEU A 69 -8.85 1.43 -12.19
N SER A 70 -8.86 1.30 -13.52
CA SER A 70 -8.05 0.33 -14.24
C SER A 70 -7.13 1.00 -15.26
N GLY A 71 -5.90 0.50 -15.34
CA GLY A 71 -4.89 0.92 -16.30
C GLY A 71 -4.40 2.37 -16.10
N ARG A 72 -3.45 2.79 -16.95
CA ARG A 72 -2.81 4.11 -16.84
C ARG A 72 -3.78 5.28 -16.97
N SER A 73 -4.86 5.09 -17.75
CA SER A 73 -5.90 6.09 -17.97
C SER A 73 -6.95 6.17 -16.84
N SER A 74 -6.82 5.38 -15.77
CA SER A 74 -7.77 5.40 -14.64
C SER A 74 -9.23 5.19 -15.09
N VAL A 75 -9.44 4.19 -15.95
CA VAL A 75 -10.75 3.86 -16.52
C VAL A 75 -11.64 3.28 -15.44
N LEU A 76 -12.85 3.82 -15.31
CA LEU A 76 -13.81 3.39 -14.31
C LEU A 76 -14.37 2.00 -14.65
N GLN A 77 -14.27 1.08 -13.70
CA GLN A 77 -14.88 -0.23 -13.77
C GLN A 77 -15.76 -0.50 -12.55
N VAL A 78 -16.88 -1.17 -12.78
CA VAL A 78 -17.83 -1.62 -11.76
C VAL A 78 -17.95 -3.14 -11.78
N GLN A 79 -18.14 -3.74 -10.62
CA GLN A 79 -18.37 -5.16 -10.49
C GLN A 79 -19.86 -5.46 -10.58
N ILE A 80 -20.25 -6.31 -11.54
CA ILE A 80 -21.64 -6.72 -11.75
C ILE A 80 -21.65 -8.22 -12.03
N GLN A 81 -22.46 -8.99 -11.29
CA GLN A 81 -22.58 -10.44 -11.43
C GLN A 81 -21.23 -11.16 -11.41
N GLY A 82 -20.34 -10.75 -10.50
CA GLY A 82 -19.00 -11.33 -10.35
C GLY A 82 -17.99 -10.97 -11.45
N LYS A 83 -18.32 -10.05 -12.38
CA LYS A 83 -17.41 -9.60 -13.44
C LYS A 83 -17.20 -8.09 -13.40
N TRP A 84 -15.96 -7.66 -13.62
CA TRP A 84 -15.62 -6.25 -13.81
C TRP A 84 -16.00 -5.79 -15.21
N ARG A 85 -16.70 -4.66 -15.30
CA ARG A 85 -17.15 -4.05 -16.55
C ARG A 85 -16.78 -2.59 -16.59
N THR A 86 -16.36 -2.12 -17.76
CA THR A 86 -16.07 -0.70 -17.99
C THR A 86 -17.36 0.10 -18.10
N VAL A 87 -17.36 1.31 -17.55
CA VAL A 87 -18.51 2.21 -17.56
C VAL A 87 -18.46 3.11 -18.80
N CYS A 88 -19.55 3.12 -19.57
CA CYS A 88 -19.72 4.01 -20.71
C CYS A 88 -19.92 5.47 -20.27
N SER A 89 -19.58 6.41 -21.14
CA SER A 89 -19.82 7.84 -20.87
C SER A 89 -21.30 8.24 -21.00
N GLU A 90 -22.08 7.44 -21.73
CA GLU A 90 -23.54 7.59 -21.85
C GLU A 90 -24.20 7.57 -20.48
N ASP A 91 -25.13 8.50 -20.26
CA ASP A 91 -25.90 8.66 -19.01
C ASP A 91 -25.04 8.90 -17.75
N TRP A 92 -23.73 9.04 -17.90
CA TRP A 92 -22.83 9.30 -16.79
C TRP A 92 -22.85 10.77 -16.39
N ASN A 93 -22.89 11.03 -15.09
CA ASN A 93 -22.97 12.38 -14.54
C ASN A 93 -22.16 12.54 -13.24
N ASN A 94 -21.98 13.79 -12.81
CA ASN A 94 -21.18 14.12 -11.62
C ASN A 94 -21.69 13.49 -10.32
N ARG A 95 -22.99 13.17 -10.22
CA ARG A 95 -23.55 12.50 -9.03
C ARG A 95 -23.07 11.06 -8.95
N LEU A 96 -23.10 10.33 -10.08
CA LEU A 96 -22.58 8.97 -10.18
C LEU A 96 -21.07 8.93 -9.93
N GLY A 97 -20.33 9.92 -10.47
CA GLY A 97 -18.89 10.03 -10.18
C GLY A 97 -18.59 10.23 -8.71
N ARG A 98 -19.36 11.07 -8.00
CA ARG A 98 -19.14 11.29 -6.56
C ARG A 98 -19.44 10.03 -5.76
N ALA A 99 -20.47 9.27 -6.14
CA ALA A 99 -20.78 7.98 -5.54
C ALA A 99 -19.63 6.99 -5.75
N ALA A 100 -19.09 6.89 -6.98
CA ALA A 100 -17.95 6.04 -7.29
C ALA A 100 -16.69 6.42 -6.50
N CYS A 101 -16.36 7.72 -6.41
CA CYS A 101 -15.23 8.18 -5.59
C CYS A 101 -15.43 7.88 -4.10
N LYS A 102 -16.67 8.00 -3.60
CA LYS A 102 -17.01 7.64 -2.21
C LYS A 102 -16.78 6.16 -1.94
N GLN A 103 -17.13 5.27 -2.89
CA GLN A 103 -16.87 3.83 -2.79
C GLN A 103 -15.37 3.49 -2.87
N LEU A 104 -14.55 4.34 -3.50
CA LEU A 104 -13.09 4.23 -3.45
C LEU A 104 -12.48 4.80 -2.16
N GLY A 105 -13.31 5.36 -1.26
CA GLY A 105 -12.88 5.95 0.00
C GLY A 105 -12.48 7.43 -0.09
N TYR A 106 -12.82 8.14 -1.17
CA TYR A 106 -12.49 9.55 -1.38
C TYR A 106 -13.72 10.47 -1.21
N SER A 107 -13.50 11.64 -0.61
CA SER A 107 -14.58 12.61 -0.32
C SER A 107 -14.76 13.72 -1.37
N ARG A 108 -13.89 13.79 -2.40
CA ARG A 108 -13.93 14.82 -3.47
C ARG A 108 -13.89 14.18 -4.85
N LEU A 109 -14.24 14.94 -5.89
CA LEU A 109 -14.31 14.49 -7.29
C LEU A 109 -13.71 15.52 -8.24
N HIS A 110 -12.87 15.05 -9.17
CA HIS A 110 -12.57 15.66 -10.46
C HIS A 110 -12.81 14.63 -11.58
N GLN A 111 -13.39 15.04 -12.71
CA GLN A 111 -13.84 14.09 -13.74
C GLN A 111 -13.32 14.45 -15.13
N CYS A 112 -13.05 13.42 -15.96
CA CYS A 112 -12.67 13.55 -17.37
C CYS A 112 -13.27 12.39 -18.20
N PHE A 113 -13.38 12.53 -19.51
CA PHE A 113 -13.90 11.51 -20.43
C PHE A 113 -12.87 11.21 -21.53
N ILE A 114 -12.74 9.93 -21.95
CA ILE A 114 -11.81 9.52 -23.02
C ILE A 114 -12.47 8.54 -24.00
N HIS A 115 -11.85 8.36 -25.18
CA HIS A 115 -12.37 7.49 -26.23
C HIS A 115 -12.11 6.00 -25.97
N PHE A 116 -13.11 5.16 -26.22
CA PHE A 116 -13.10 3.70 -26.03
C PHE A 116 -12.01 3.02 -26.85
N SER A 117 -11.75 3.46 -28.09
CA SER A 117 -10.67 2.88 -28.91
C SER A 117 -9.26 3.16 -28.36
N SER A 118 -9.07 4.22 -27.58
CA SER A 118 -7.80 4.49 -26.90
C SER A 118 -7.58 3.53 -25.72
N VAL A 119 -8.66 3.00 -25.14
CA VAL A 119 -8.63 2.07 -24.02
C VAL A 119 -8.56 0.61 -24.48
N SER A 120 -9.13 0.30 -25.66
CA SER A 120 -9.11 -1.08 -26.18
C SER A 120 -7.69 -1.58 -26.43
N PHE A 121 -6.75 -0.72 -26.84
CA PHE A 121 -5.34 -1.07 -27.07
C PHE A 121 -4.65 -1.72 -25.86
N ASP A 122 -5.00 -1.36 -24.63
CA ASP A 122 -4.44 -1.96 -23.40
C ASP A 122 -5.16 -3.26 -22.96
N LEU A 123 -6.32 -3.57 -23.54
CA LEU A 123 -7.23 -4.63 -23.09
C LEU A 123 -7.43 -5.78 -24.10
N TRP A 124 -6.68 -5.81 -25.22
CA TRP A 124 -6.80 -6.82 -26.27
C TRP A 124 -6.55 -8.28 -25.82
N PHE A 125 -6.21 -8.53 -24.55
CA PHE A 125 -5.92 -9.87 -24.06
C PHE A 125 -7.06 -10.64 -23.39
N LEU A 126 -8.25 -10.09 -23.12
CA LEU A 126 -9.29 -10.90 -22.43
C LEU A 126 -10.74 -10.67 -22.92
N PHE A 127 -11.18 -11.64 -23.70
CA PHE A 127 -12.53 -12.23 -23.83
C PHE A 127 -13.68 -11.53 -24.57
N HIS A 128 -14.41 -12.42 -25.25
CA HIS A 128 -15.44 -12.26 -26.27
C HIS A 128 -16.86 -12.15 -25.65
N HIS A 129 -17.69 -11.29 -26.28
CA HIS A 129 -19.16 -11.15 -26.26
C HIS A 129 -19.95 -10.83 -24.96
N SER A 130 -20.47 -9.58 -24.93
CA SER A 130 -21.92 -9.22 -25.00
C SER A 130 -22.03 -7.71 -24.74
N LYS A 131 -22.49 -6.95 -25.76
CA LYS A 131 -22.30 -5.48 -25.94
C LYS A 131 -20.96 -4.97 -25.38
N THR A 132 -19.90 -5.28 -26.10
CA THR A 132 -18.51 -4.92 -25.75
C THR A 132 -18.20 -3.44 -25.94
N GLN A 133 -19.15 -2.62 -26.41
CA GLN A 133 -18.85 -1.29 -26.92
C GLN A 133 -19.97 -0.30 -26.57
N CYS A 134 -19.56 0.88 -26.10
CA CYS A 134 -20.43 2.02 -25.85
C CYS A 134 -20.93 2.58 -27.19
N SER A 135 -22.20 3.00 -27.28
CA SER A 135 -22.78 3.54 -28.52
C SER A 135 -22.06 4.79 -29.04
N SER A 136 -21.58 5.62 -28.12
CA SER A 136 -20.74 6.80 -28.34
C SER A 136 -19.28 6.47 -28.65
N GLY A 137 -18.84 5.23 -28.38
CA GLY A 137 -17.42 4.89 -28.39
C GLY A 137 -16.61 5.63 -27.34
N LEU A 138 -17.21 6.13 -26.25
CA LEU A 138 -16.52 6.84 -25.16
C LEU A 138 -16.72 6.13 -23.81
N VAL A 139 -15.67 6.12 -22.99
CA VAL A 139 -15.68 5.55 -21.63
C VAL A 139 -15.37 6.58 -20.57
N THR A 140 -15.79 6.28 -19.36
CA THR A 140 -15.62 7.14 -18.21
C THR A 140 -14.26 6.94 -17.54
N THR A 141 -13.56 8.04 -17.29
CA THR A 141 -12.38 8.08 -16.43
C THR A 141 -12.67 8.91 -15.19
N LEU A 142 -12.01 8.61 -14.09
CA LEU A 142 -12.32 9.25 -12.82
C LEU A 142 -11.05 9.65 -12.08
N LYS A 143 -10.98 10.90 -11.63
CA LYS A 143 -9.90 11.42 -10.78
C LYS A 143 -10.48 11.85 -9.44
N CYS A 144 -10.50 10.92 -8.48
CA CYS A 144 -11.11 11.17 -7.17
C CYS A 144 -10.26 12.03 -6.22
N LEU A 145 -9.01 12.28 -6.58
CA LEU A 145 -8.05 12.94 -5.70
C LEU A 145 -7.07 13.77 -6.53
N ASP A 146 -6.80 14.99 -6.06
CA ASP A 146 -5.61 15.72 -6.48
C ASP A 146 -4.45 15.25 -5.62
N CYS A 147 -3.60 14.45 -6.22
CA CYS A 147 -2.39 13.90 -5.63
C CYS A 147 -1.19 14.31 -6.51
N SER A 148 0.02 14.13 -5.98
CA SER A 148 1.30 14.46 -6.68
C SER A 148 1.68 15.94 -6.76
N LEU A 149 1.30 16.77 -5.79
CA LEU A 149 1.85 18.13 -5.68
C LEU A 149 3.28 18.09 -5.14
N ARG A 150 4.24 17.60 -5.94
CA ARG A 150 5.66 17.81 -5.68
C ARG A 150 6.06 19.16 -6.29
N PRO A 151 6.58 20.13 -5.52
CA PRO A 151 7.16 21.33 -6.11
C PRO A 151 8.24 20.91 -7.11
N GLN A 152 8.22 21.44 -8.34
CA GLN A 152 9.14 21.04 -9.41
C GLN A 152 10.60 21.42 -9.09
N TYR A 153 11.28 20.62 -8.27
CA TYR A 153 12.71 20.75 -8.05
C TYR A 153 13.46 19.91 -9.09
N ARG A 154 13.91 20.57 -10.17
CA ARG A 154 14.69 19.97 -11.28
C ARG A 154 16.18 19.79 -10.93
N THR A 155 16.50 19.22 -9.77
CA THR A 155 17.90 18.85 -9.48
C THR A 155 18.01 17.34 -9.38
N ARG A 156 18.72 16.74 -10.34
CA ARG A 156 19.15 15.34 -10.36
C ARG A 156 20.14 15.15 -9.22
N ILE A 157 19.79 14.39 -8.19
CA ILE A 157 20.61 14.18 -7.00
C ILE A 157 20.68 12.68 -6.72
N VAL A 158 21.88 12.16 -6.51
CA VAL A 158 22.23 10.73 -6.40
C VAL A 158 22.89 10.47 -5.04
N GLY A 159 22.57 9.34 -4.37
CA GLY A 159 23.32 8.81 -3.23
C GLY A 159 22.93 9.35 -1.83
N GLY A 160 21.75 8.99 -1.32
CA GLY A 160 21.41 9.13 0.11
C GLY A 160 21.54 10.54 0.67
N ASN A 161 20.93 11.52 0.01
CA ASN A 161 21.11 12.94 0.34
C ASN A 161 20.04 13.46 1.31
N ILE A 162 20.39 14.51 2.05
CA ILE A 162 19.46 15.27 2.89
C ILE A 162 18.34 15.82 2.02
N THR A 163 17.10 15.57 2.42
CA THR A 163 15.92 16.05 1.70
C THR A 163 15.68 17.53 1.98
N LYS A 164 15.20 18.25 0.97
CA LYS A 164 14.72 19.62 1.15
C LYS A 164 13.29 19.61 1.70
N GLN A 165 12.94 20.65 2.45
CA GLN A 165 11.58 20.84 2.93
C GLN A 165 10.59 20.83 1.77
N GLY A 166 9.51 20.05 1.91
CA GLY A 166 8.49 19.91 0.88
C GLY A 166 8.85 19.03 -0.33
N GLN A 167 10.02 18.36 -0.34
CA GLN A 167 10.41 17.49 -1.46
C GLN A 167 9.58 16.20 -1.55
N PHE A 168 9.09 15.70 -0.42
CA PHE A 168 8.26 14.49 -0.28
C PHE A 168 7.08 14.79 0.67
N PRO A 169 6.08 15.57 0.24
CA PRO A 169 5.01 16.04 1.14
C PRO A 169 4.14 14.91 1.70
N TRP A 170 4.11 13.76 1.01
CA TRP A 170 3.41 12.56 1.44
C TRP A 170 4.17 11.75 2.50
N GLN A 171 5.46 12.01 2.73
CA GLN A 171 6.27 11.28 3.72
C GLN A 171 5.79 11.59 5.13
N VAL A 172 5.66 10.56 5.96
CA VAL A 172 5.40 10.72 7.39
C VAL A 172 6.38 9.94 8.24
N SER A 173 6.57 10.41 9.47
CA SER A 173 7.29 9.73 10.55
C SER A 173 6.26 9.20 11.55
N LEU A 174 6.25 7.89 11.77
CA LEU A 174 5.36 7.22 12.71
C LEU A 174 6.09 6.99 14.01
N HIS A 175 5.55 7.57 15.07
CA HIS A 175 6.11 7.46 16.42
C HIS A 175 5.24 6.58 17.27
N PHE A 176 5.86 5.63 17.97
CA PHE A 176 5.24 4.84 19.01
C PHE A 176 5.82 5.26 20.36
N ARG A 177 4.97 5.70 21.30
CA ARG A 177 5.42 6.21 22.62
C ARG A 177 6.50 7.31 22.52
N ASN A 178 6.34 8.24 21.58
CA ASN A 178 7.24 9.38 21.30
C ASN A 178 8.60 9.00 20.67
N GLU A 179 8.77 7.77 20.21
CA GLU A 179 9.98 7.34 19.50
C GLU A 179 9.65 7.00 18.04
N HIS A 180 10.48 7.46 17.11
CA HIS A 180 10.36 7.09 15.71
C HIS A 180 10.56 5.58 15.56
N LEU A 181 9.59 4.91 14.94
CA LEU A 181 9.64 3.47 14.70
C LEU A 181 9.62 3.13 13.21
N CYS A 182 8.77 3.81 12.44
CA CYS A 182 8.55 3.51 11.03
C CYS A 182 8.25 4.77 10.22
N GLY A 183 8.39 4.66 8.90
CA GLY A 183 7.85 5.60 7.93
C GLY A 183 6.41 5.29 7.53
N GLY A 184 5.87 6.15 6.69
CA GLY A 184 4.56 5.96 6.05
C GLY A 184 4.37 6.89 4.88
N SER A 185 3.29 6.69 4.12
CA SER A 185 2.89 7.56 3.02
C SER A 185 1.44 8.00 3.14
N ILE A 186 1.16 9.29 2.97
CA ILE A 186 -0.20 9.82 2.90
C ILE A 186 -0.81 9.43 1.55
N ILE A 187 -1.85 8.60 1.53
CA ILE A 187 -2.50 8.10 0.30
C ILE A 187 -3.87 8.73 0.05
N SER A 188 -4.42 9.41 1.06
CA SER A 188 -5.62 10.23 0.95
C SER A 188 -5.60 11.28 2.07
N PRO A 189 -6.53 12.26 2.06
CA PRO A 189 -6.59 13.29 3.10
C PRO A 189 -6.49 12.79 4.53
N TYR A 190 -7.05 11.61 4.83
CA TYR A 190 -7.18 11.09 6.20
C TYR A 190 -6.49 9.73 6.40
N TRP A 191 -5.75 9.24 5.41
CA TRP A 191 -5.17 7.89 5.49
C TRP A 191 -3.68 7.90 5.17
N VAL A 192 -2.93 7.30 6.09
CA VAL A 192 -1.54 6.93 5.90
C VAL A 192 -1.46 5.43 5.69
N ILE A 193 -0.63 5.01 4.73
CA ILE A 193 -0.23 3.62 4.54
C ILE A 193 1.15 3.40 5.14
N THR A 194 1.35 2.22 5.72
CA THR A 194 2.62 1.77 6.32
C THR A 194 2.70 0.25 6.25
N ALA A 195 3.74 -0.34 6.84
CA ALA A 195 3.90 -1.80 6.92
C ALA A 195 3.10 -2.39 8.09
N ALA A 196 2.60 -3.61 7.93
CA ALA A 196 1.88 -4.31 9.00
C ALA A 196 2.80 -4.64 10.17
N HIS A 197 4.07 -5.00 9.90
CA HIS A 197 5.04 -5.35 10.93
C HIS A 197 5.32 -4.20 11.91
N CYS A 198 5.14 -2.94 11.49
CA CYS A 198 5.27 -1.77 12.35
C CYS A 198 4.19 -1.73 13.45
N VAL A 199 2.98 -2.18 13.14
CA VAL A 199 1.80 -2.03 14.02
C VAL A 199 1.32 -3.35 14.62
N TYR A 200 1.85 -4.48 14.15
CA TYR A 200 1.46 -5.80 14.63
C TYR A 200 1.82 -5.98 16.10
N GLY A 201 0.80 -6.21 16.95
CA GLY A 201 0.95 -6.23 18.41
C GLY A 201 0.90 -4.85 19.08
N PHE A 202 0.87 -3.76 18.31
CA PHE A 202 0.90 -2.37 18.78
C PHE A 202 -0.32 -1.56 18.30
N VAL A 203 -1.49 -2.19 18.14
CA VAL A 203 -2.67 -1.57 17.48
C VAL A 203 -3.39 -0.48 18.27
N ASN A 204 -3.01 -0.22 19.53
CA ASN A 204 -3.64 0.83 20.34
C ASN A 204 -3.25 2.21 19.79
N SER A 205 -4.19 2.86 19.10
CA SER A 205 -3.98 4.13 18.39
C SER A 205 -3.56 5.29 19.31
N SER A 206 -3.95 5.29 20.58
CA SER A 206 -3.55 6.34 21.54
C SER A 206 -2.06 6.35 21.88
N MET A 207 -1.33 5.28 21.56
CA MET A 207 0.14 5.22 21.74
C MET A 207 0.91 5.71 20.51
N TRP A 208 0.21 6.05 19.42
CA TRP A 208 0.81 6.46 18.17
C TRP A 208 0.63 7.95 17.89
N ALA A 209 1.67 8.54 17.31
CA ALA A 209 1.67 9.90 16.79
C ALA A 209 2.20 9.89 15.35
N VAL A 210 1.58 10.70 14.48
CA VAL A 210 2.02 10.87 13.09
C VAL A 210 2.56 12.27 12.89
N TYR A 211 3.80 12.38 12.42
CA TYR A 211 4.42 13.64 12.08
C TYR A 211 4.53 13.79 10.57
N VAL A 212 4.18 14.99 10.08
CA VAL A 212 4.10 15.33 8.66
C VAL A 212 4.94 16.58 8.38
N GLY A 213 5.43 16.72 7.14
CA GLY A 213 6.18 17.92 6.73
C GLY A 213 7.52 18.12 7.44
N LEU A 214 8.04 17.08 8.09
CA LEU A 214 9.33 17.11 8.76
C LEU A 214 10.47 16.86 7.78
N THR A 215 11.56 17.59 7.96
CA THR A 215 12.89 17.24 7.43
C THR A 215 13.83 16.76 8.53
N GLU A 216 13.52 17.02 9.79
CA GLU A 216 14.29 16.59 10.96
C GLU A 216 13.33 16.01 12.00
N GLN A 217 13.77 14.98 12.72
CA GLN A 217 12.99 14.38 13.80
C GLN A 217 12.79 15.41 14.92
N PRO A 218 11.57 15.52 15.46
CA PRO A 218 11.25 16.58 16.38
C PRO A 218 11.93 16.30 17.73
N LEU A 219 12.75 17.23 18.19
CA LEU A 219 13.35 17.16 19.53
C LEU A 219 12.29 17.44 20.60
N HIS A 220 11.43 18.45 20.41
CA HIS A 220 10.20 18.71 21.19
C HIS A 220 9.23 19.63 20.41
N GLY A 221 7.91 19.55 20.66
CA GLY A 221 6.95 20.60 20.28
C GLY A 221 6.45 20.62 18.83
N ALA A 222 6.79 19.65 17.98
CA ALA A 222 6.17 19.55 16.66
C ALA A 222 4.70 19.11 16.77
N GLN A 223 3.82 19.69 15.93
CA GLN A 223 2.41 19.34 15.90
C GLN A 223 2.23 17.91 15.37
N ALA A 224 2.12 16.96 16.30
CA ALA A 224 1.76 15.57 16.00
C ALA A 224 0.27 15.46 15.64
N LEU A 225 -0.05 14.55 14.73
CA LEU A 225 -1.41 14.17 14.41
C LEU A 225 -1.78 12.91 15.18
N ALA A 226 -2.93 12.95 15.84
CA ALA A 226 -3.49 11.81 16.54
C ALA A 226 -3.99 10.76 15.53
N VAL A 227 -3.86 9.49 15.92
CA VAL A 227 -4.33 8.34 15.15
C VAL A 227 -5.71 7.94 15.67
N GLU A 228 -6.69 7.87 14.78
CA GLU A 228 -8.04 7.45 15.14
C GLU A 228 -8.16 5.92 15.15
N LYS A 229 -7.59 5.29 14.12
CA LYS A 229 -7.76 3.85 13.87
C LYS A 229 -6.53 3.28 13.17
N ILE A 230 -6.15 2.06 13.54
CA ILE A 230 -5.10 1.28 12.89
C ILE A 230 -5.71 -0.01 12.36
N VAL A 231 -5.46 -0.35 11.10
CA VAL A 231 -5.91 -1.60 10.48
C VAL A 231 -4.77 -2.20 9.67
N TYR A 232 -4.38 -3.44 9.96
CA TYR A 232 -3.42 -4.18 9.16
C TYR A 232 -4.10 -5.34 8.41
N HIS A 233 -3.46 -5.83 7.36
CA HIS A 233 -4.03 -6.88 6.54
C HIS A 233 -4.22 -8.19 7.32
N ASN A 234 -5.42 -8.79 7.29
CA ASN A 234 -5.78 -9.96 8.10
C ASN A 234 -4.95 -11.24 7.83
N ARG A 235 -4.46 -11.39 6.59
CA ARG A 235 -3.53 -12.46 6.17
C ARG A 235 -2.08 -12.21 6.54
N TYR A 236 -1.72 -11.04 7.07
CA TYR A 236 -0.36 -10.79 7.51
C TYR A 236 0.06 -11.79 8.60
N ARG A 237 1.28 -12.28 8.47
CA ARG A 237 1.95 -13.14 9.43
C ARG A 237 3.41 -12.68 9.52
N GLN A 238 3.95 -12.63 10.74
CA GLN A 238 5.35 -12.23 10.96
C GLN A 238 6.33 -13.12 10.20
N LYS A 239 6.02 -14.42 10.07
CA LYS A 239 6.80 -15.35 9.26
C LYS A 239 6.54 -15.10 7.78
N GLY A 240 7.59 -14.75 7.04
CA GLY A 240 7.57 -14.59 5.59
C GLY A 240 7.16 -13.20 5.11
N LEU A 241 6.61 -12.33 5.97
CA LEU A 241 6.31 -10.93 5.67
C LEU A 241 5.43 -10.69 4.43
N ASP A 242 4.60 -11.68 4.09
CA ASP A 242 3.60 -11.52 3.04
C ASP A 242 2.41 -10.71 3.56
N TYR A 243 1.76 -9.94 2.67
CA TYR A 243 0.70 -8.99 3.04
C TYR A 243 1.13 -7.95 4.09
N ASP A 244 2.40 -7.51 4.07
CA ASP A 244 2.96 -6.57 5.03
C ASP A 244 2.48 -5.12 4.77
N ILE A 245 1.22 -4.86 5.10
CA ILE A 245 0.57 -3.58 4.86
C ILE A 245 -0.44 -3.22 5.96
N ALA A 246 -0.45 -1.95 6.32
CA ALA A 246 -1.37 -1.36 7.28
C ALA A 246 -1.80 0.04 6.86
N LEU A 247 -2.95 0.47 7.40
CA LEU A 247 -3.51 1.80 7.25
C LEU A 247 -3.75 2.42 8.62
N MET A 248 -3.45 3.71 8.71
CA MET A 248 -3.71 4.55 9.88
C MET A 248 -4.62 5.71 9.48
N LYS A 249 -5.78 5.82 10.14
CA LYS A 249 -6.74 6.92 9.92
C LYS A 249 -6.36 8.11 10.80
N LEU A 250 -6.39 9.31 10.22
CA LEU A 250 -6.03 10.58 10.86
C LEU A 250 -7.23 11.54 10.88
N ALA A 251 -7.20 12.49 11.82
CA ALA A 251 -8.24 13.50 11.98
C ALA A 251 -8.08 14.75 11.09
N LYS A 252 -6.89 14.97 10.50
CA LYS A 252 -6.55 16.18 9.73
C LYS A 252 -6.31 15.85 8.26
N GLN A 253 -6.78 16.72 7.37
CA GLN A 253 -6.55 16.63 5.92
C GLN A 253 -5.08 16.91 5.56
N LEU A 254 -4.52 16.05 4.70
CA LEU A 254 -3.12 16.08 4.26
C LEU A 254 -2.96 15.99 2.73
N GLU A 255 -1.75 16.27 2.25
CA GLU A 255 -1.37 16.18 0.83
C GLU A 255 -0.89 14.76 0.46
N PRO A 256 -1.59 14.06 -0.45
CA PRO A 256 -1.31 12.65 -0.72
C PRO A 256 -0.45 12.40 -1.97
N ILE A 257 0.25 11.27 -1.96
CA ILE A 257 0.77 10.62 -3.17
C ILE A 257 -0.36 9.87 -3.88
N CYS A 258 -0.28 9.75 -5.21
CA CYS A 258 -1.28 8.97 -5.95
C CYS A 258 -1.09 7.47 -5.71
N LEU A 259 -2.19 6.73 -5.65
CA LEU A 259 -2.16 5.28 -5.80
C LEU A 259 -2.14 4.92 -7.30
N PRO A 260 -1.47 3.83 -7.70
CA PRO A 260 -1.59 3.29 -9.04
C PRO A 260 -3.01 2.75 -9.28
N SER A 261 -3.38 2.58 -10.55
CA SER A 261 -4.63 1.90 -10.92
C SER A 261 -4.46 0.38 -10.95
N HIS A 262 -5.57 -0.37 -10.88
CA HIS A 262 -5.54 -1.82 -11.05
C HIS A 262 -5.00 -2.20 -12.43
N GLY A 263 -4.09 -3.19 -12.47
CA GLY A 263 -3.45 -3.64 -13.70
C GLY A 263 -2.42 -2.67 -14.27
N GLU A 264 -2.11 -1.57 -13.58
CA GLU A 264 -1.01 -0.71 -13.97
C GLU A 264 0.34 -1.39 -13.71
N GLU A 265 1.19 -1.43 -14.74
CA GLU A 265 2.51 -2.06 -14.68
C GLU A 265 3.65 -1.03 -14.73
N PHE A 266 4.63 -1.25 -13.84
CA PHE A 266 5.88 -0.51 -13.76
C PHE A 266 7.01 -1.44 -14.22
N LYS A 267 7.72 -1.02 -15.27
CA LYS A 267 8.74 -1.85 -15.92
C LYS A 267 9.99 -1.97 -15.04
N GLU A 268 10.67 -3.10 -15.16
CA GLU A 268 12.03 -3.26 -14.60
C GLU A 268 12.94 -2.11 -15.07
N GLY A 269 13.79 -1.63 -14.18
CA GLY A 269 14.67 -0.48 -14.42
C GLY A 269 14.01 0.89 -14.24
N THR A 270 12.69 0.97 -14.01
CA THR A 270 12.02 2.24 -13.65
C THR A 270 12.67 2.81 -12.39
N LEU A 271 13.13 4.05 -12.46
CA LEU A 271 13.76 4.75 -11.34
C LEU A 271 12.68 5.30 -10.40
N CYS A 272 12.78 4.92 -9.13
CA CYS A 272 11.86 5.32 -8.09
C CYS A 272 12.62 5.96 -6.92
N TRP A 273 11.94 6.80 -6.16
CA TRP A 273 12.47 7.43 -4.97
C TRP A 273 12.04 6.67 -3.72
N ILE A 274 13.00 6.47 -2.83
CA ILE A 274 12.78 6.07 -1.46
C ILE A 274 13.15 7.23 -0.54
N SER A 275 12.45 7.35 0.59
CA SER A 275 12.72 8.36 1.59
C SER A 275 12.38 7.87 3.00
N GLY A 276 13.13 8.34 3.98
CA GLY A 276 12.91 7.99 5.39
C GLY A 276 14.02 8.43 6.33
N TRP A 277 13.85 8.06 7.59
CA TRP A 277 14.74 8.38 8.71
C TRP A 277 15.44 7.13 9.26
N GLY A 278 15.46 6.05 8.48
CA GLY A 278 16.13 4.82 8.86
C GLY A 278 17.63 5.00 9.07
N ALA A 279 18.25 3.95 9.59
CA ALA A 279 19.68 3.89 9.81
C ALA A 279 20.44 4.08 8.48
N THR A 280 21.57 4.78 8.52
CA THR A 280 22.42 4.98 7.33
C THR A 280 23.43 3.86 7.10
N GLU A 281 23.56 2.98 8.09
CA GLU A 281 24.40 1.80 8.08
C GLU A 281 23.68 0.67 8.83
N GLU A 282 23.98 -0.57 8.50
CA GLU A 282 23.38 -1.73 9.18
C GLU A 282 23.69 -1.70 10.68
N ASP A 283 22.69 -2.01 11.50
CA ASP A 283 22.72 -1.94 12.97
C ASP A 283 23.04 -0.54 13.56
N GLY A 284 23.09 0.49 12.71
CA GLY A 284 23.26 1.88 13.10
C GLY A 284 22.01 2.49 13.75
N ASP A 285 22.15 3.71 14.26
CA ASP A 285 21.02 4.48 14.78
C ASP A 285 20.26 5.17 13.64
N THR A 286 18.96 5.38 13.85
CA THR A 286 18.08 6.10 12.91
C THR A 286 18.57 7.52 12.67
N SER A 287 18.47 7.98 11.43
CA SER A 287 18.84 9.34 11.05
C SER A 287 17.89 10.38 11.66
N VAL A 288 18.46 11.44 12.24
CA VAL A 288 17.66 12.61 12.67
C VAL A 288 17.10 13.36 11.45
N VAL A 289 17.83 13.37 10.34
CA VAL A 289 17.46 14.11 9.12
C VAL A 289 16.81 13.18 8.10
N LEU A 290 15.75 13.62 7.45
CA LEU A 290 15.07 12.88 6.39
C LEU A 290 16.02 12.74 5.19
N ARG A 291 16.26 11.50 4.78
CA ARG A 291 17.12 11.18 3.62
C ARG A 291 16.28 10.64 2.47
N SER A 292 16.84 10.71 1.27
CA SER A 292 16.24 10.10 0.10
C SER A 292 17.28 9.55 -0.86
N ALA A 293 16.88 8.53 -1.61
CA ALA A 293 17.69 7.92 -2.65
C ALA A 293 16.84 7.49 -3.85
N VAL A 294 17.52 7.29 -4.98
CA VAL A 294 16.90 6.76 -6.20
C VAL A 294 17.33 5.32 -6.36
N VAL A 295 16.36 4.43 -6.61
CA VAL A 295 16.57 2.99 -6.80
C VAL A 295 15.80 2.50 -8.03
N PRO A 296 16.35 1.61 -8.86
CA PRO A 296 15.62 1.01 -9.97
C PRO A 296 14.75 -0.15 -9.46
N LEU A 297 13.58 -0.35 -10.09
CA LEU A 297 12.78 -1.56 -9.89
C LEU A 297 13.51 -2.79 -10.44
N ILE A 298 13.43 -3.90 -9.72
CA ILE A 298 13.95 -5.21 -10.13
C ILE A 298 12.76 -6.17 -10.31
N SER A 299 12.75 -6.94 -11.39
CA SER A 299 11.69 -7.93 -11.62
C SER A 299 11.72 -9.04 -10.57
N ASN A 300 10.55 -9.61 -10.23
CA ASN A 300 10.49 -10.72 -9.27
C ASN A 300 11.30 -11.94 -9.76
N GLN A 301 11.43 -12.14 -11.08
CA GLN A 301 12.27 -13.19 -11.65
C GLN A 301 13.74 -12.98 -11.27
N ASN A 302 14.27 -11.77 -11.48
CA ASN A 302 15.64 -11.44 -11.11
C ASN A 302 15.85 -11.45 -9.60
N CYS A 303 14.88 -10.95 -8.84
CA CYS A 303 14.95 -10.93 -7.38
C CYS A 303 14.89 -12.34 -6.77
N ASN A 304 14.26 -13.30 -7.44
CA ASN A 304 14.19 -14.70 -7.01
C ASN A 304 15.34 -15.59 -7.49
N LYS A 305 16.33 -15.04 -8.20
CA LYS A 305 17.53 -15.80 -8.57
C LYS A 305 18.20 -16.42 -7.32
N PRO A 306 18.86 -17.59 -7.46
CA PRO A 306 19.47 -18.30 -6.32
C PRO A 306 20.42 -17.46 -5.46
N GLU A 307 21.17 -16.56 -6.10
CA GLU A 307 22.14 -15.66 -5.47
C GLU A 307 21.51 -14.43 -4.79
N VAL A 308 20.26 -14.10 -5.14
CA VAL A 308 19.53 -12.94 -4.61
C VAL A 308 18.66 -13.36 -3.42
N TYR A 309 17.40 -13.75 -3.65
CA TYR A 309 16.51 -14.22 -2.58
C TYR A 309 16.01 -15.66 -2.74
N LYS A 310 16.50 -16.41 -3.73
CA LYS A 310 16.28 -17.87 -3.83
C LYS A 310 14.79 -18.28 -3.70
N GLY A 311 13.91 -17.59 -4.41
CA GLY A 311 12.47 -17.89 -4.44
C GLY A 311 11.64 -17.35 -3.27
N LEU A 312 12.20 -16.55 -2.36
CA LEU A 312 11.47 -15.98 -1.22
C LEU A 312 10.51 -14.84 -1.59
N ILE A 313 10.67 -14.22 -2.76
CA ILE A 313 9.87 -13.05 -3.17
C ILE A 313 8.52 -13.50 -3.74
N SER A 314 7.45 -13.22 -3.01
CA SER A 314 6.07 -13.53 -3.41
C SER A 314 5.55 -12.57 -4.48
N SER A 315 4.36 -12.84 -5.03
CA SER A 315 3.70 -11.91 -5.97
C SER A 315 3.25 -10.60 -5.31
N TRP A 316 3.04 -10.59 -3.99
CA TRP A 316 2.72 -9.41 -3.17
C TRP A 316 3.93 -8.54 -2.84
N MET A 317 5.12 -8.97 -3.24
CA MET A 317 6.37 -8.25 -3.06
C MET A 317 6.89 -7.70 -4.39
N ILE A 318 7.62 -6.59 -4.30
CA ILE A 318 8.39 -5.99 -5.38
C ILE A 318 9.76 -5.60 -4.85
N CYS A 319 10.80 -5.78 -5.65
CA CYS A 319 12.17 -5.42 -5.28
C CYS A 319 12.59 -4.11 -5.96
N ALA A 320 13.42 -3.33 -5.27
CA ALA A 320 14.07 -2.16 -5.85
C ALA A 320 15.43 -1.94 -5.20
N GLY A 321 16.43 -1.54 -5.98
CA GLY A 321 17.79 -1.35 -5.50
C GLY A 321 18.83 -1.70 -6.54
N TYR A 322 20.10 -1.68 -6.16
CA TYR A 322 21.22 -2.07 -7.00
C TYR A 322 21.73 -3.43 -6.54
N LEU A 323 21.95 -4.36 -7.47
CA LEU A 323 22.48 -5.69 -7.13
C LEU A 323 23.95 -5.63 -6.70
N GLU A 324 24.65 -4.56 -7.05
CA GLU A 324 25.98 -4.23 -6.58
C GLU A 324 25.98 -3.73 -5.11
N GLY A 325 24.80 -3.49 -4.53
CA GLY A 325 24.63 -2.94 -3.19
C GLY A 325 24.81 -1.41 -3.14
N GLY A 326 25.16 -0.90 -1.96
CA GLY A 326 25.50 0.51 -1.72
C GLY A 326 24.32 1.43 -1.41
N ILE A 327 23.23 1.40 -2.21
CA ILE A 327 22.05 2.26 -1.98
C ILE A 327 20.83 1.39 -1.69
N ASP A 328 20.23 1.58 -0.50
CA ASP A 328 19.08 0.81 -0.03
C ASP A 328 18.28 1.57 1.05
N SER A 329 17.10 1.06 1.38
CA SER A 329 16.38 1.38 2.62
C SER A 329 16.90 0.54 3.78
N CYS A 330 16.78 1.02 5.02
CA CYS A 330 17.30 0.32 6.19
C CYS A 330 16.33 0.36 7.39
N GLN A 331 16.75 -0.14 8.57
CA GLN A 331 15.91 -0.18 9.75
C GLN A 331 15.40 1.23 10.12
N GLY A 332 14.08 1.36 10.29
CA GLY A 332 13.39 2.65 10.51
C GLY A 332 12.73 3.22 9.25
N ASP A 333 13.12 2.78 8.05
CA ASP A 333 12.44 3.18 6.80
C ASP A 333 11.18 2.36 6.49
N SER A 334 10.93 1.29 7.26
CA SER A 334 9.78 0.41 7.13
C SER A 334 8.46 1.18 7.00
N GLY A 335 7.62 0.76 6.06
CA GLY A 335 6.37 1.44 5.70
C GLY A 335 6.52 2.72 4.87
N GLY A 336 7.75 3.22 4.71
CA GLY A 336 8.07 4.38 3.88
C GLY A 336 7.79 4.16 2.38
N PRO A 337 7.77 5.24 1.58
CA PRO A 337 7.40 5.18 0.18
C PRO A 337 8.48 4.57 -0.72
N LEU A 338 8.05 3.72 -1.65
CA LEU A 338 8.70 3.54 -2.95
C LEU A 338 7.85 4.28 -4.00
N ALA A 339 8.24 5.52 -4.28
CA ALA A 339 7.50 6.44 -5.13
C ALA A 339 8.09 6.50 -6.54
N CYS A 340 7.33 6.11 -7.56
CA CYS A 340 7.77 6.15 -8.95
C CYS A 340 7.03 7.26 -9.69
N GLU A 341 7.73 7.96 -10.59
CA GLU A 341 7.13 8.97 -11.45
C GLU A 341 6.67 8.36 -12.77
N ASP A 342 5.40 8.55 -13.11
CA ASP A 342 4.80 8.13 -14.37
C ASP A 342 4.05 9.33 -14.97
N SER A 343 4.45 9.77 -16.17
CA SER A 343 3.87 10.94 -16.85
C SER A 343 3.72 12.20 -15.97
N SER A 344 4.74 12.54 -15.18
CA SER A 344 4.77 13.68 -14.23
C SER A 344 3.83 13.54 -13.01
N VAL A 345 3.32 12.32 -12.75
CA VAL A 345 2.50 11.99 -11.59
C VAL A 345 3.29 11.02 -10.70
N TRP A 346 3.46 11.38 -9.44
CA TRP A 346 4.10 10.54 -8.43
C TRP A 346 3.12 9.51 -7.88
N LYS A 347 3.43 8.23 -8.07
CA LYS A 347 2.61 7.09 -7.65
C LYS A 347 3.35 6.24 -6.62
N LEU A 348 2.63 5.79 -5.59
CA LEU A 348 3.15 4.88 -4.58
C LEU A 348 3.12 3.44 -5.11
N VAL A 349 4.27 2.92 -5.53
CA VAL A 349 4.38 1.59 -6.12
C VAL A 349 4.67 0.52 -5.07
N GLY A 350 5.39 0.91 -4.02
CA GLY A 350 5.72 0.03 -2.91
C GLY A 350 5.65 0.73 -1.55
N ALA A 351 5.52 -0.07 -0.48
CA ALA A 351 5.80 0.33 0.89
C ALA A 351 6.95 -0.51 1.43
N THR A 352 7.97 0.13 2.02
CA THR A 352 9.18 -0.56 2.51
C THR A 352 8.81 -1.67 3.49
N SER A 353 9.34 -2.88 3.30
CA SER A 353 8.95 -4.04 4.11
C SER A 353 10.16 -4.72 4.75
N TRP A 354 11.11 -5.24 3.96
CA TRP A 354 12.28 -5.95 4.49
C TRP A 354 13.45 -6.01 3.52
N GLY A 355 14.60 -6.48 4.03
CA GLY A 355 15.81 -6.81 3.29
C GLY A 355 16.66 -7.76 4.13
N ILE A 356 17.68 -8.38 3.54
CA ILE A 356 18.72 -9.08 4.31
C ILE A 356 19.91 -8.13 4.45
N GLY A 357 20.09 -7.61 5.66
CA GLY A 357 20.97 -6.47 5.91
C GLY A 357 20.51 -5.22 5.17
N CYS A 358 21.39 -4.23 5.04
CA CYS A 358 21.14 -3.01 4.27
C CYS A 358 22.25 -2.82 3.24
N ALA A 359 21.88 -2.54 1.99
CA ALA A 359 22.83 -2.18 0.93
C ALA A 359 23.90 -3.25 0.60
N HIS A 360 23.61 -4.53 0.90
CA HIS A 360 24.49 -5.65 0.55
C HIS A 360 24.40 -6.04 -0.91
N ILE A 361 25.50 -6.61 -1.43
CA ILE A 361 25.54 -7.19 -2.77
C ILE A 361 24.47 -8.30 -2.87
N ASN A 362 23.70 -8.27 -3.96
CA ASN A 362 22.60 -9.18 -4.26
C ASN A 362 21.51 -9.24 -3.18
N LYS A 363 21.33 -8.18 -2.38
CA LYS A 363 20.25 -8.08 -1.38
C LYS A 363 19.55 -6.72 -1.48
N PRO A 364 18.84 -6.45 -2.60
CA PRO A 364 18.08 -5.21 -2.75
C PRO A 364 16.90 -5.16 -1.79
N GLY A 365 16.43 -3.96 -1.42
CA GLY A 365 15.23 -3.79 -0.62
C GLY A 365 13.98 -4.45 -1.22
N VAL A 366 13.13 -4.98 -0.34
CA VAL A 366 11.85 -5.62 -0.65
C VAL A 366 10.71 -4.78 -0.09
N TYR A 367 9.73 -4.53 -0.94
CA TYR A 367 8.60 -3.65 -0.67
C TYR A 367 7.29 -4.40 -0.89
N THR A 368 6.25 -4.06 -0.13
CA THR A 368 4.90 -4.53 -0.41
C THR A 368 4.40 -3.90 -1.70
N ARG A 369 3.97 -4.70 -2.67
CA ARG A 369 3.49 -4.28 -3.99
C ARG A 369 2.09 -3.67 -3.88
N ILE A 370 1.99 -2.34 -4.02
CA ILE A 370 0.75 -1.61 -3.82
C ILE A 370 -0.33 -1.99 -4.84
N THR A 371 0.03 -2.31 -6.09
CA THR A 371 -0.95 -2.70 -7.12
C THR A 371 -1.76 -3.95 -6.76
N LEU A 372 -1.22 -4.89 -5.97
CA LEU A 372 -1.98 -6.03 -5.45
C LEU A 372 -2.76 -5.71 -4.17
N ALA A 373 -2.36 -4.67 -3.45
CA ALA A 373 -3.02 -4.23 -2.23
C ALA A 373 -4.23 -3.29 -2.47
N LEU A 374 -4.38 -2.72 -3.67
CA LEU A 374 -5.42 -1.71 -3.99
C LEU A 374 -6.83 -2.12 -3.55
N SER A 375 -7.25 -3.35 -3.83
CA SER A 375 -8.59 -3.82 -3.45
C SER A 375 -8.79 -3.82 -1.93
N TRP A 376 -7.74 -4.17 -1.18
CA TRP A 376 -7.79 -4.12 0.28
C TRP A 376 -7.77 -2.67 0.78
N ILE A 377 -6.92 -1.82 0.22
CA ILE A 377 -6.79 -0.39 0.58
C ILE A 377 -8.14 0.33 0.43
N HIS A 378 -8.74 0.27 -0.77
CA HIS A 378 -10.01 0.96 -1.04
C HIS A 378 -11.14 0.43 -0.17
N LYS A 379 -11.21 -0.89 0.06
CA LYS A 379 -12.21 -1.48 0.95
C LYS A 379 -12.09 -0.94 2.38
N GLN A 380 -10.88 -0.84 2.94
CA GLN A 380 -10.70 -0.31 4.30
C GLN A 380 -11.06 1.19 4.39
N MET A 381 -10.73 1.95 3.35
CA MET A 381 -11.08 3.37 3.28
C MET A 381 -12.60 3.55 3.19
N GLU A 382 -13.29 2.76 2.36
CA GLU A 382 -14.74 2.79 2.16
C GLU A 382 -15.54 2.46 3.43
N VAL A 383 -15.16 1.40 4.14
CA VAL A 383 -15.79 0.99 5.42
C VAL A 383 -15.84 2.15 6.39
N SER A 384 -14.80 2.97 6.42
CA SER A 384 -14.65 4.07 7.39
C SER A 384 -15.32 5.37 6.96
N VAL A 385 -15.97 5.39 5.79
CA VAL A 385 -16.86 6.46 5.33
C VAL A 385 -18.33 6.17 5.69
N HIS A 386 -18.65 4.90 6.02
CA HIS A 386 -20.00 4.43 6.35
C HIS A 386 -20.21 4.20 7.86
N ILE A 387 -19.17 4.45 8.67
CA ILE A 387 -19.19 4.59 10.12
C ILE A 387 -18.85 6.05 10.41
#